data_AF-A0A925YG13-F1
#
_entry.id   AF-A0A925YG13-F1
#
_cell.length_a   1.000
_cell.length_b   1.000
_cell.length_c   1.000
_cell.angle_alpha   90.00
_cell.angle_beta   90.00
_cell.angle_gamma   90.00
#
_symmetry.space_group_name_H-M   'P 1'
#
loop_
_entity.id
_entity.type
_entity.pdbx_description
1 polymer ?
#
loop_
_entity_poly.entity_id
_entity_poly.type
_entity_poly.pdbx_seq_one_letter_code
_entity_poly.pdbx_strand_id
1 'polypeptide(L)'
;MMGGAFIARLIDRLRSFKSRQALHTILTESSPVDFTVVGRTLLHAAIVGAAAGLVGAAFFAGLEYLQQILLEDLGGYRILRASGENFLPEKSEPRIFRPWLLVLLPAIGALASGIISQLAPETRGGG
;
A
#
# COMPACT_ATOMS: atom_id res chain seq x y z
N MET A 1 18.27 37.73 3.43
CA MET A 1 18.49 36.51 4.24
C MET A 1 17.70 36.56 5.56
N MET A 2 16.36 36.63 5.54
CA MET A 2 15.56 36.94 6.76
C MET A 2 14.24 36.16 6.89
N GLY A 3 14.08 35.03 6.18
CA GLY A 3 12.84 34.23 6.16
C GLY A 3 12.88 32.90 6.93
N GLY A 4 14.06 32.27 7.07
CA GLY A 4 14.16 30.91 7.63
C GLY A 4 13.91 30.81 9.15
N ALA A 5 14.32 31.83 9.92
CA ALA A 5 14.20 31.82 11.37
C ALA A 5 12.76 32.01 11.89
N PHE A 6 11.88 32.63 11.09
CA PHE A 6 10.49 32.85 11.47
C PHE A 6 9.65 31.58 11.30
N ILE A 7 9.86 30.85 10.20
CA ILE A 7 9.19 29.57 9.93
C ILE A 7 9.63 28.51 10.96
N ALA A 8 10.92 28.44 11.29
CA ALA A 8 11.42 27.53 12.32
C ALA A 8 10.81 27.81 13.70
N ARG A 9 10.71 29.09 14.12
CA ARG A 9 10.09 29.46 15.40
C ARG A 9 8.58 29.21 15.44
N LEU A 10 7.89 29.30 14.30
CA LEU A 10 6.46 29.02 14.21
C LEU A 10 6.17 27.50 14.33
N ILE A 11 7.03 26.67 13.73
CA ILE A 11 6.99 25.21 13.86
C ILE A 11 7.35 24.78 15.29
N ASP A 12 8.39 25.40 15.87
CA ASP A 12 8.70 25.51 17.32
C ASP A 12 7.46 25.65 18.20
N ARG A 13 6.72 26.74 17.98
CA ARG A 13 5.59 27.13 18.80
C ARG A 13 4.38 26.21 18.66
N LEU A 14 4.12 25.72 17.44
CA LEU A 14 3.04 24.76 17.20
C LEU A 14 3.34 23.39 17.83
N ARG A 15 4.62 22.99 17.87
CA ARG A 15 5.04 21.70 18.43
C ARG A 15 5.12 21.70 19.96
N SER A 16 5.39 22.84 20.61
CA SER A 16 5.60 22.89 22.08
C SER A 16 4.32 23.14 22.90
N PHE A 17 3.31 23.82 22.35
CA PHE A 17 2.17 24.31 23.16
C PHE A 17 1.00 23.33 23.33
N LYS A 18 0.84 22.34 22.45
CA LYS A 18 -0.44 21.61 22.36
C LYS A 18 -0.40 20.14 22.80
N SER A 19 0.78 19.53 22.95
CA SER A 19 0.84 18.08 23.18
C SER A 19 0.92 17.71 24.66
N ARG A 20 1.82 18.29 25.48
CA ARG A 20 2.03 17.75 26.84
C ARG A 20 0.99 18.19 27.87
N GLN A 21 0.57 19.46 27.84
CA GLN A 21 -0.38 19.99 28.82
C GLN A 21 -1.81 19.49 28.56
N ALA A 22 -2.23 19.44 27.29
CA ALA A 22 -3.53 18.88 26.91
C ALA A 22 -3.60 17.37 27.22
N LEU A 23 -2.51 16.62 27.00
CA LEU A 23 -2.45 15.22 27.43
C LEU A 23 -2.62 15.09 28.94
N HIS A 24 -1.97 15.94 29.75
CA HIS A 24 -2.08 15.85 31.21
C HIS A 24 -3.47 16.20 31.74
N THR A 25 -4.19 17.15 31.13
CA THR A 25 -5.57 17.49 31.54
C THR A 25 -6.54 16.38 31.17
N ILE A 26 -6.43 15.83 29.95
CA ILE A 26 -7.25 14.68 29.50
C ILE A 26 -6.94 13.43 30.34
N LEU A 27 -5.67 13.15 30.65
CA LEU A 27 -5.24 12.03 31.49
C LEU A 27 -5.71 12.12 32.95
N THR A 28 -5.90 13.34 33.47
CA THR A 28 -6.31 13.56 34.88
C THR A 28 -7.83 13.52 35.04
N GLU A 29 -8.59 13.82 33.99
CA GLU A 29 -10.06 13.92 34.02
C GLU A 29 -10.77 12.64 33.55
N SER A 30 -10.07 11.73 32.85
CA SER A 30 -10.68 10.49 32.35
C SER A 30 -10.57 9.35 33.36
N SER A 31 -11.69 8.66 33.59
CA SER A 31 -11.77 7.50 34.48
C SER A 31 -10.83 6.37 33.98
N PRO A 32 -10.14 5.61 34.86
CA PRO A 32 -9.19 4.55 34.47
C PRO A 32 -9.78 3.47 33.53
N VAL A 33 -11.10 3.34 33.49
CA VAL A 33 -11.82 2.45 32.58
C VAL A 33 -11.73 2.92 31.12
N ASP A 34 -11.78 4.22 30.86
CA ASP A 34 -11.77 4.78 29.49
C ASP A 34 -10.43 4.56 28.80
N PHE A 35 -9.30 4.74 29.51
CA PHE A 35 -7.97 4.50 28.92
C PHE A 35 -7.72 3.04 28.56
N THR A 36 -8.28 2.11 29.34
CA THR A 36 -8.15 0.67 29.05
C THR A 36 -8.90 0.29 27.77
N VAL A 37 -10.09 0.86 27.57
CA VAL A 37 -10.89 0.63 26.36
C VAL A 37 -10.23 1.29 25.14
N VAL A 38 -9.76 2.53 25.27
CA VAL A 38 -9.06 3.23 24.19
C VAL A 38 -7.76 2.50 23.80
N GLY A 39 -6.95 2.08 24.78
CA GLY A 39 -5.72 1.33 24.51
C GLY A 39 -5.99 0.01 23.80
N ARG A 40 -7.00 -0.73 24.23
CA ARG A 40 -7.39 -1.99 23.58
C ARG A 40 -7.86 -1.77 22.15
N THR A 41 -8.72 -0.79 21.91
CA THR A 41 -9.25 -0.49 20.56
C THR A 41 -8.15 -0.01 19.62
N LEU A 42 -7.24 0.85 20.08
CA LEU A 42 -6.07 1.29 19.32
C LEU A 42 -5.15 0.11 18.97
N LEU A 43 -4.91 -0.80 19.91
CA LEU A 43 -4.09 -1.99 19.64
C LEU A 43 -4.72 -2.89 18.57
N HIS A 44 -6.04 -3.12 18.63
CA HIS A 44 -6.74 -3.91 17.61
C HIS A 44 -6.69 -3.21 16.25
N ALA A 45 -6.93 -1.90 16.19
CA ALA A 45 -6.84 -1.13 14.96
C ALA A 45 -5.44 -1.17 14.35
N ALA A 46 -4.39 -1.06 15.18
CA ALA A 46 -3.01 -1.15 14.74
C ALA A 46 -2.68 -2.54 14.15
N ILE A 47 -3.10 -3.61 14.82
CA ILE A 47 -2.89 -4.99 14.33
C ILE A 47 -3.63 -5.22 13.01
N VAL A 48 -4.88 -4.80 12.91
CA VAL A 48 -5.68 -4.94 11.67
C VAL A 48 -5.05 -4.13 10.53
N GLY A 49 -4.63 -2.89 10.81
CA GLY A 49 -3.94 -2.06 9.81
C GLY A 49 -2.63 -2.66 9.34
N ALA A 50 -1.82 -3.20 10.25
CA ALA A 50 -0.57 -3.88 9.90
C ALA A 50 -0.82 -5.13 9.04
N ALA A 51 -1.83 -5.94 9.39
CA ALA A 51 -2.20 -7.12 8.62
C ALA A 51 -2.70 -6.75 7.22
N ALA A 52 -3.61 -5.77 7.11
CA ALA A 52 -4.11 -5.28 5.83
C ALA A 52 -2.98 -4.71 4.95
N GLY A 53 -2.05 -3.95 5.55
CA GLY A 53 -0.88 -3.43 4.87
C GLY A 53 0.05 -4.53 4.34
N LEU A 54 0.29 -5.58 5.13
CA LEU A 54 1.11 -6.72 4.72
C LEU A 54 0.46 -7.48 3.55
N VAL A 55 -0.85 -7.75 3.63
CA VAL A 55 -1.60 -8.40 2.56
C VAL A 55 -1.57 -7.54 1.28
N GLY A 56 -1.77 -6.23 1.40
CA GLY A 56 -1.68 -5.31 0.26
C GLY A 56 -0.29 -5.27 -0.37
N ALA A 57 0.77 -5.24 0.44
CA ALA A 57 2.15 -5.30 -0.04
C ALA A 57 2.47 -6.63 -0.75
N ALA A 58 2.02 -7.75 -0.17
CA ALA A 58 2.17 -9.07 -0.78
C ALA A 58 1.40 -9.19 -2.11
N PHE A 59 0.18 -8.66 -2.17
CA PHE A 59 -0.61 -8.61 -3.40
C PHE A 59 0.08 -7.79 -4.48
N PHE A 60 0.58 -6.60 -4.14
CA PHE A 60 1.33 -5.75 -5.06
C PHE A 60 2.60 -6.44 -5.58
N ALA A 61 3.40 -7.05 -4.69
CA ALA A 61 4.59 -7.81 -5.08
C ALA A 61 4.24 -9.00 -5.98
N GLY A 62 3.11 -9.68 -5.71
CA GLY A 62 2.61 -10.76 -6.55
C GLY A 62 2.21 -10.30 -7.95
N LEU A 63 1.55 -9.15 -8.07
CA LEU A 63 1.20 -8.55 -9.38
C LEU A 63 2.46 -8.21 -10.19
N GLU A 64 3.45 -7.60 -9.56
CA GLU A 64 4.73 -7.27 -10.18
C GLU A 64 5.43 -8.54 -10.70
N TYR A 65 5.47 -9.59 -9.88
CA TYR A 65 6.06 -10.88 -10.26
C TYR A 65 5.32 -11.54 -11.42
N LEU A 66 3.97 -11.54 -11.39
CA LEU A 66 3.16 -12.05 -12.49
C LEU A 66 3.37 -11.23 -13.76
N GLN A 67 3.42 -9.90 -13.66
CA GLN A 67 3.67 -9.03 -14.81
C GLN A 67 5.02 -9.34 -15.45
N GLN A 68 6.08 -9.50 -14.65
CA GLN A 68 7.37 -9.90 -15.16
C GLN A 68 7.33 -11.26 -15.87
N ILE A 69 6.70 -12.28 -15.29
CA ILE A 69 6.65 -13.61 -15.90
C ILE A 69 5.78 -13.62 -17.17
N LEU A 70 4.58 -13.04 -17.09
CA LEU A 70 3.58 -13.16 -18.14
C LEU A 70 3.84 -12.19 -19.30
N LEU A 71 4.17 -10.93 -19.01
CA LEU A 71 4.33 -9.91 -20.04
C LEU A 71 5.78 -9.82 -20.53
N GLU A 72 6.75 -9.75 -19.62
CA GLU A 72 8.16 -9.62 -20.01
C GLU A 72 8.74 -10.96 -20.46
N ASP A 73 8.63 -12.00 -19.62
CA ASP A 73 9.25 -13.28 -19.91
C ASP A 73 8.49 -14.08 -20.98
N LEU A 74 7.15 -14.13 -20.96
CA LEU A 74 6.38 -14.91 -21.93
C LEU A 74 5.97 -14.08 -23.16
N GLY A 75 5.52 -12.84 -22.94
CA GLY A 75 5.09 -11.92 -24.00
C GLY A 75 6.24 -11.21 -24.74
N GLY A 76 7.42 -11.13 -24.14
CA GLY A 76 8.54 -10.33 -24.66
C GLY A 76 8.24 -8.82 -24.67
N TYR A 77 7.26 -8.36 -23.88
CA TYR A 77 6.87 -6.96 -23.78
C TYR A 77 7.73 -6.25 -22.75
N ARG A 78 8.44 -5.18 -23.14
CA ARG A 78 9.28 -4.39 -22.23
C ARG A 78 8.51 -3.18 -21.74
N ILE A 79 8.19 -3.15 -20.44
CA ILE A 79 7.61 -1.96 -19.82
C ILE A 79 8.72 -0.90 -19.68
N LEU A 80 8.46 0.32 -20.16
CA LEU A 80 9.33 1.46 -19.86
C LEU A 80 9.09 1.86 -18.40
N ARG A 81 10.01 1.49 -17.51
CA ARG A 81 10.02 1.94 -16.11
C ARG A 81 11.08 3.00 -15.92
N ALA A 82 10.82 3.97 -15.04
CA ALA A 82 11.86 4.91 -14.65
C ALA A 82 12.99 4.14 -13.95
N SER A 83 14.24 4.57 -14.15
CA SER A 83 15.44 3.86 -13.68
C SER A 83 15.47 3.59 -12.17
N GLY A 84 14.59 4.19 -11.36
CA GLY A 84 14.47 3.98 -9.92
C GLY A 84 13.29 3.13 -9.45
N GLU A 85 12.43 2.62 -10.35
CA GLU A 85 11.21 1.88 -9.99
C GLU A 85 11.33 0.35 -10.18
N ASN A 86 12.51 -0.11 -10.59
CA ASN A 86 12.80 -1.52 -10.82
C ASN A 86 13.11 -2.23 -9.50
N PHE A 87 12.13 -2.95 -8.97
CA PHE A 87 12.32 -3.84 -7.82
C PHE A 87 13.08 -5.12 -8.18
N LEU A 88 13.03 -5.54 -9.45
CA LEU A 88 13.69 -6.74 -9.98
C LEU A 88 14.73 -6.35 -11.04
N PRO A 89 15.89 -7.02 -11.09
CA PRO A 89 16.95 -6.71 -12.04
C PRO A 89 16.48 -6.92 -13.48
N GLU A 90 16.77 -5.95 -14.35
CA GLU A 90 16.42 -5.99 -15.76
C GLU A 90 17.22 -7.11 -16.46
N LYS A 91 16.53 -8.02 -17.14
CA LYS A 91 17.17 -9.09 -17.93
C LYS A 91 17.52 -8.54 -19.32
N SER A 92 18.82 -8.48 -19.63
CA SER A 92 19.36 -7.88 -20.85
C SER A 92 19.24 -8.72 -22.14
N GLU A 93 18.54 -9.85 -22.12
CA GLU A 93 18.48 -10.74 -23.28
C GLU A 93 17.34 -10.34 -24.24
N PRO A 94 17.62 -10.19 -25.56
CA PRO A 94 16.58 -9.87 -26.54
C PRO A 94 15.56 -11.00 -26.61
N ARG A 95 14.30 -10.70 -26.28
CA ARG A 95 13.21 -11.68 -26.32
C ARG A 95 12.29 -11.46 -27.52
N ILE A 96 11.80 -12.57 -28.08
CA ILE A 96 10.85 -12.54 -29.21
C ILE A 96 9.52 -11.98 -28.72
N PHE A 97 9.13 -10.82 -29.22
CA PHE A 97 7.86 -10.18 -28.89
C PHE A 97 6.67 -10.93 -29.52
N ARG A 98 5.68 -11.27 -28.69
CA ARG A 98 4.49 -12.06 -29.07
C ARG A 98 3.21 -11.26 -28.76
N PRO A 99 2.75 -10.39 -29.67
CA PRO A 99 1.66 -9.43 -29.38
C PRO A 99 0.30 -10.08 -29.07
N TRP A 100 0.03 -11.28 -29.58
CA TRP A 100 -1.22 -12.01 -29.30
C TRP A 100 -1.38 -12.38 -27.82
N LEU A 101 -0.27 -12.53 -27.08
CA LEU A 101 -0.30 -12.81 -25.64
C LEU A 101 -0.85 -11.63 -24.83
N LEU A 102 -0.68 -10.39 -25.32
CA LEU A 102 -1.20 -9.19 -24.64
C LEU A 102 -2.74 -9.16 -24.58
N VAL A 103 -3.41 -9.85 -25.49
CA VAL A 103 -4.87 -9.99 -25.49
C VAL A 103 -5.30 -11.27 -24.77
N LEU A 104 -4.58 -12.36 -25.01
CA LEU A 104 -4.95 -13.67 -24.49
C LEU A 104 -4.74 -13.78 -22.97
N LEU A 105 -3.68 -13.18 -22.42
CA LEU A 105 -3.40 -13.22 -20.99
C LEU A 105 -4.47 -12.49 -20.15
N PRO A 106 -4.86 -11.24 -20.44
CA PRO A 106 -5.98 -10.59 -19.74
C PRO A 106 -7.31 -11.33 -19.93
N ALA A 107 -7.57 -11.90 -21.11
CA ALA A 107 -8.80 -12.66 -21.36
C ALA A 107 -8.88 -13.92 -20.47
N ILE A 108 -7.80 -14.68 -20.35
CA ILE A 108 -7.72 -15.84 -19.45
C ILE A 108 -7.82 -15.38 -17.99
N GLY A 109 -7.12 -14.30 -17.61
CA GLY A 109 -7.19 -13.74 -16.27
C GLY A 109 -8.62 -13.33 -15.88
N ALA A 110 -9.32 -12.63 -16.78
CA ALA A 110 -10.70 -12.22 -16.58
C ALA A 110 -11.68 -13.40 -16.52
N LEU A 111 -11.46 -14.43 -17.34
CA LEU A 111 -12.27 -15.66 -17.29
C LEU A 111 -12.06 -16.39 -15.97
N ALA A 112 -10.80 -16.56 -15.54
CA ALA A 112 -10.47 -17.20 -14.28
C ALA A 112 -11.04 -16.42 -13.09
N SER A 113 -10.88 -15.09 -13.07
CA SER A 113 -11.48 -14.24 -12.02
C SER A 113 -13.00 -14.34 -12.03
N GLY A 114 -13.64 -14.35 -13.21
CA GLY A 114 -15.09 -14.50 -13.35
C GLY A 114 -15.61 -15.84 -12.80
N ILE A 115 -14.87 -16.93 -13.00
CA ILE A 115 -15.18 -18.25 -12.43
C ILE A 115 -15.01 -18.22 -10.90
N ILE A 116 -13.89 -17.68 -10.41
CA ILE A 116 -13.60 -17.61 -8.96
C ILE A 116 -14.64 -16.76 -8.23
N SER A 117 -15.09 -15.65 -8.82
CA SER A 117 -16.13 -14.79 -8.24
C SER A 117 -17.50 -15.46 -8.17
N GLN A 118 -17.70 -16.65 -8.75
CA GLN A 118 -18.92 -17.44 -8.51
C GLN A 118 -18.96 -18.04 -7.11
N LEU A 119 -17.81 -18.27 -6.47
CA LEU A 119 -17.74 -18.79 -5.11
C LEU A 119 -18.05 -17.72 -4.04
N ALA A 120 -17.75 -16.46 -4.32
CA ALA A 120 -17.93 -15.32 -3.42
C ALA A 120 -18.50 -14.13 -4.21
N PRO A 121 -19.82 -14.10 -4.50
CA PRO A 121 -20.44 -13.11 -5.37
C PRO A 121 -20.28 -11.65 -4.90
N GLU A 122 -20.10 -11.45 -3.59
CA GLU A 122 -19.83 -10.17 -2.95
C GLU A 122 -18.51 -9.52 -3.39
N THR A 123 -17.56 -10.32 -3.91
CA THR A 123 -16.22 -9.85 -4.34
C THR A 123 -16.19 -9.23 -5.74
N ARG A 124 -17.33 -9.17 -6.44
CA ARG A 124 -17.40 -8.66 -7.83
C ARG A 124 -17.22 -7.14 -7.96
N GLY A 125 -17.14 -6.40 -6.84
CA GLY A 125 -16.95 -4.95 -6.79
C GLY A 125 -15.56 -4.54 -6.30
N GLY A 126 -15.39 -3.24 -6.06
CA GLY A 126 -14.14 -2.69 -5.51
C GLY A 126 -13.96 -2.87 -4.00
N GLY A 127 -14.96 -3.44 -3.31
CA GLY A 127 -15.00 -3.64 -1.86
C GLY A 127 -16.37 -4.13 -1.41
#